data_AF-A0A926CCB5-F1
#
_entry.id   AF-A0A926CCB5-F1
#
_cell.length_a   1.000
_cell.length_b   1.000
_cell.length_c   1.000
_cell.angle_alpha   90.00
_cell.angle_beta   90.00
_cell.angle_gamma   90.00
#
_symmetry.space_group_name_H-M   'P 1'
#
loop_
_entity.id
_entity.type
_entity.pdbx_description
1 polymer ?
#
loop_
_entity_poly.entity_id
_entity_poly.type
_entity_poly.pdbx_seq_one_letter_code
_entity_poly.pdbx_strand_id
1 'polypeptide(L)'
;MSYADKTLACRDCGTEFVFTAGEQEFYAQKGFTNEPTRCPSCRQARKAGGGSGGGAGRSRDSYGERDSYGGGGGGSSYGERDSYSGGGGGGSYSSRGGAGGGFGGGAPREMHTTTCASCGNQAQVPFVPRGDKPVLCSDCFQAQRRSSSGGSRW
;
A
#
# COMPACT_ATOMS: atom_id res chain seq x y z
N MET A 1 -11.29 -18.02 34.25
CA MET A 1 -12.73 -17.78 33.99
C MET A 1 -13.08 -18.63 32.79
N SER A 2 -14.02 -19.57 32.90
CA SER A 2 -14.48 -20.36 31.76
C SER A 2 -15.36 -19.50 30.88
N TYR A 3 -14.89 -19.14 29.69
CA TYR A 3 -15.68 -18.41 28.72
C TYR A 3 -16.60 -19.41 28.01
N ALA A 4 -17.88 -19.07 27.87
CA ALA A 4 -18.89 -19.90 27.23
C ALA A 4 -19.43 -19.19 26.01
N ASP A 5 -19.79 -19.93 24.96
CA ASP A 5 -20.30 -19.35 23.73
C ASP A 5 -21.59 -18.55 24.00
N LYS A 6 -21.60 -17.29 23.55
CA LYS A 6 -22.72 -16.36 23.80
C LYS A 6 -23.28 -15.85 22.49
N THR A 7 -24.56 -16.06 22.25
CA THR A 7 -25.24 -15.52 21.07
C THR A 7 -25.65 -14.06 21.32
N LEU A 8 -25.25 -13.16 20.42
CA LEU A 8 -25.52 -11.72 20.48
C LEU A 8 -26.20 -11.24 19.19
N ALA A 9 -27.05 -10.23 19.27
CA ALA A 9 -27.70 -9.62 18.11
C ALA A 9 -26.86 -8.45 17.57
N CYS A 10 -26.66 -8.42 16.24
CA CYS A 10 -25.96 -7.32 15.59
C CYS A 10 -26.78 -6.03 15.62
N ARG A 11 -26.18 -4.91 16.05
CA ARG A 11 -26.85 -3.60 16.06
C ARG A 11 -27.15 -3.04 14.66
N ASP A 12 -26.39 -3.40 13.63
CA ASP A 12 -26.57 -2.83 12.28
C ASP A 12 -27.54 -3.64 11.41
N CYS A 13 -27.52 -4.97 11.50
CA CYS A 13 -28.32 -5.85 10.64
C CYS A 13 -29.31 -6.74 11.41
N GLY A 14 -29.31 -6.71 12.75
CA GLY A 14 -30.22 -7.49 13.59
C GLY A 14 -29.92 -8.99 13.66
N THR A 15 -29.00 -9.50 12.83
CA THR A 15 -28.67 -10.94 12.78
C THR A 15 -27.99 -11.39 14.07
N GLU A 16 -28.40 -12.55 14.57
CA GLU A 16 -27.73 -13.23 15.68
C GLU A 16 -26.37 -13.78 15.22
N PHE A 17 -25.34 -13.59 16.05
CA PHE A 17 -24.01 -14.14 15.83
C PHE A 17 -23.45 -14.70 17.14
N VAL A 18 -22.58 -15.70 17.04
CA VAL A 18 -21.99 -16.37 18.21
C VAL A 18 -20.68 -15.68 18.57
N PHE A 19 -20.58 -15.18 19.79
CA PHE A 19 -19.34 -14.73 20.41
C PHE A 19 -18.72 -15.91 21.15
N THR A 20 -17.81 -16.59 20.46
CA THR A 20 -17.24 -17.85 20.92
C THR A 20 -16.36 -17.68 22.16
N ALA A 21 -16.17 -18.76 22.92
CA ALA A 21 -15.27 -18.79 24.06
C ALA A 21 -13.85 -18.32 23.70
N GLY A 22 -13.33 -18.74 22.54
CA GLY A 22 -12.00 -18.32 22.06
C GLY A 22 -11.91 -16.83 21.70
N GLU A 23 -12.98 -16.23 21.17
CA GLU A 23 -13.02 -14.79 20.94
C GLU A 23 -13.11 -14.00 22.26
N GLN A 24 -13.81 -14.51 23.27
CA GLN A 24 -13.86 -13.90 24.59
C GLN A 24 -12.48 -13.88 25.26
N GLU A 25 -11.73 -14.99 25.17
CA GLU A 25 -10.35 -15.07 25.66
C GLU A 25 -9.45 -14.04 24.96
N PHE A 26 -9.61 -13.86 23.66
CA PHE A 26 -8.86 -12.86 22.90
C PHE A 26 -9.19 -11.43 23.35
N TYR A 27 -10.45 -11.13 23.62
CA TYR A 27 -10.87 -9.80 24.09
C TYR A 27 -10.36 -9.52 25.51
N ALA A 28 -10.41 -10.52 26.39
CA ALA A 28 -9.86 -10.44 27.74
C ALA A 28 -8.34 -10.18 27.71
N GLN A 29 -7.58 -10.87 26.85
CA GLN A 29 -6.14 -10.66 26.70
C GLN A 29 -5.79 -9.27 26.15
N LYS A 30 -6.64 -8.72 25.28
CA LYS A 30 -6.44 -7.38 24.71
C LYS A 30 -6.91 -6.26 25.65
N GLY A 31 -7.46 -6.59 26.83
CA GLY A 31 -8.01 -5.63 27.77
C GLY A 31 -9.30 -4.96 27.29
N PHE A 32 -10.00 -5.55 26.31
CA PHE A 32 -11.30 -5.06 25.86
C PHE A 32 -12.38 -5.57 26.83
N THR A 33 -12.92 -4.65 27.62
CA THR A 33 -14.01 -4.92 28.56
C THR A 33 -15.39 -4.93 27.89
N ASN A 34 -15.48 -4.54 26.62
CA ASN A 34 -16.74 -4.42 25.90
C ASN A 34 -16.99 -5.61 24.96
N GLU A 35 -18.20 -6.15 25.02
CA GLU A 35 -18.66 -7.21 24.12
C GLU A 35 -18.87 -6.67 22.69
N PRO A 36 -18.65 -7.50 21.65
CA PRO A 36 -18.90 -7.10 20.27
C PRO A 36 -20.39 -6.75 20.08
N THR A 37 -20.69 -5.55 19.56
CA THR A 37 -22.07 -5.14 19.27
C THR A 37 -22.47 -5.30 17.80
N ARG A 38 -21.53 -5.71 16.95
CA ARG A 38 -21.69 -5.84 15.49
C ARG A 38 -21.16 -7.19 15.06
N CYS A 39 -21.88 -7.87 14.18
CA CYS A 39 -21.45 -9.14 13.61
C CYS A 39 -20.20 -8.96 12.73
N PRO A 40 -19.48 -10.05 12.44
CA PRO A 40 -18.24 -10.02 11.63
C PRO A 40 -18.44 -9.37 10.25
N SER A 41 -19.56 -9.64 9.58
CA SER A 41 -19.86 -9.09 8.26
C SER A 41 -20.04 -7.57 8.28
N CYS A 42 -20.81 -7.02 9.23
CA CYS A 42 -20.98 -5.58 9.38
C CYS A 42 -19.67 -4.88 9.79
N ARG A 43 -18.86 -5.52 10.65
CA ARG A 43 -17.53 -5.00 11.00
C ARG A 43 -16.59 -4.97 9.81
N GLN A 44 -16.58 -6.03 9.00
CA GLN A 44 -15.78 -6.13 7.78
C GLN A 44 -16.23 -5.12 6.73
N ALA A 45 -17.53 -4.97 6.50
CA ALA A 45 -18.10 -4.00 5.57
C ALA A 45 -17.75 -2.55 5.96
N ARG A 46 -17.75 -2.23 7.27
CA ARG A 46 -17.32 -0.91 7.76
C ARG A 46 -15.81 -0.69 7.62
N LYS A 47 -14.99 -1.72 7.82
CA LYS A 47 -13.55 -1.64 7.54
C LYS A 47 -13.29 -1.44 6.03
N ALA A 48 -14.11 -2.05 5.18
CA ALA A 48 -14.03 -1.89 3.73
C ALA A 48 -14.51 -0.49 3.26
N GLY A 49 -15.53 0.09 3.91
CA GLY A 49 -16.06 1.43 3.59
C GLY A 49 -15.41 2.59 4.35
N GLY A 50 -14.59 2.33 5.36
CA GLY A 50 -14.03 3.31 6.29
C GLY A 50 -12.53 3.53 6.16
N GLY A 51 -11.99 3.41 4.94
CA GLY A 51 -10.57 3.60 4.64
C GLY A 51 -10.31 4.73 3.66
N SER A 52 -10.63 5.97 4.04
CA SER A 52 -9.88 7.13 3.52
C SER A 52 -8.43 6.99 4.02
N GLY A 53 -7.58 6.35 3.22
CA GLY A 53 -6.18 6.13 3.58
C GLY A 53 -5.43 5.13 2.68
N GLY A 54 -5.27 5.48 1.39
CA GLY A 54 -4.10 5.06 0.61
C GLY A 54 -4.28 3.89 -0.37
N GLY A 55 -4.50 4.23 -1.65
CA GLY A 55 -3.80 3.57 -2.77
C GLY A 55 -4.47 2.37 -3.43
N ALA A 56 -5.56 2.60 -4.16
CA ALA A 56 -6.05 1.66 -5.18
C ALA A 56 -6.32 2.41 -6.50
N GLY A 57 -5.24 2.84 -7.16
CA GLY A 57 -5.25 3.32 -8.54
C GLY A 57 -4.12 2.62 -9.28
N ARG A 58 -4.48 1.56 -10.00
CA ARG A 58 -3.58 0.76 -10.83
C ARG A 58 -3.98 1.04 -12.27
N SER A 59 -3.30 2.00 -12.90
CA SER A 59 -3.16 2.05 -14.35
C SER A 59 -1.75 1.56 -14.69
N ARG A 60 -1.73 0.41 -15.36
CA ARG A 60 -0.55 -0.19 -15.98
C ARG A 60 -0.19 0.67 -17.18
N ASP A 61 0.81 1.52 -17.03
CA ASP A 61 1.55 2.03 -18.16
C ASP A 61 3.03 1.68 -17.94
N SER A 62 3.51 0.91 -18.90
CA SER A 62 4.74 0.13 -18.96
C SER A 62 6.00 0.92 -18.61
N TYR A 63 6.82 0.37 -17.72
CA TYR A 63 8.22 0.78 -17.60
C TYR A 63 8.97 0.37 -18.87
N GLY A 64 9.40 1.38 -19.64
CA GLY A 64 10.66 1.39 -20.37
C GLY A 64 10.90 0.29 -21.41
N GLU A 65 10.24 0.40 -22.56
CA GLU A 65 10.87 0.01 -23.83
C GLU A 65 11.95 1.06 -24.11
N ARG A 66 13.20 0.73 -23.78
CA ARG A 66 14.36 1.62 -23.90
C ARG A 66 15.13 1.19 -25.15
N ASP A 67 14.52 1.43 -26.31
CA ASP A 67 15.19 1.30 -27.58
C ASP A 67 16.21 2.42 -27.80
N SER A 68 17.27 2.00 -28.47
CA SER A 68 18.53 2.69 -28.69
C SER A 68 18.41 3.72 -29.83
N TYR A 69 19.23 4.77 -29.72
CA TYR A 69 19.57 5.81 -30.71
C TYR A 69 18.46 6.74 -31.29
N GLY A 70 18.64 8.04 -31.04
CA GLY A 70 18.47 9.07 -32.08
C GLY A 70 17.08 9.68 -32.32
N GLY A 71 16.85 10.86 -31.73
CA GLY A 71 16.39 12.04 -32.49
C GLY A 71 14.90 12.21 -32.85
N GLY A 72 14.35 13.35 -32.41
CA GLY A 72 13.67 14.29 -33.33
C GLY A 72 12.14 14.31 -33.37
N GLY A 73 11.56 15.48 -33.00
CA GLY A 73 10.28 16.03 -33.50
C GLY A 73 9.00 15.35 -32.97
N GLY A 74 7.91 16.00 -32.58
CA GLY A 74 7.40 17.34 -32.87
C GLY A 74 5.99 17.19 -33.48
N GLY A 75 4.95 17.71 -32.82
CA GLY A 75 3.77 18.28 -33.51
C GLY A 75 2.36 17.79 -33.14
N SER A 76 1.48 18.79 -32.93
CA SER A 76 0.00 18.80 -32.94
C SER A 76 -0.67 18.56 -31.59
N SER A 77 -1.59 19.38 -31.07
CA SER A 77 -2.39 20.50 -31.60
C SER A 77 -3.17 21.02 -30.37
N TYR A 78 -3.24 22.30 -30.03
CA TYR A 78 -4.02 23.34 -30.70
C TYR A 78 -3.50 24.73 -30.27
N GLY A 79 -3.48 25.69 -31.18
CA GLY A 79 -3.27 27.11 -30.82
C GLY A 79 -2.22 27.84 -31.65
N GLU A 80 -2.37 27.82 -32.97
CA GLU A 80 -1.90 28.92 -33.84
C GLU A 80 -2.48 30.24 -33.30
N ARG A 81 -1.66 31.29 -33.05
CA ARG A 81 -1.79 32.70 -33.54
C ARG A 81 -0.54 33.54 -33.18
N ASP A 82 0.30 33.74 -34.19
CA ASP A 82 0.92 35.01 -34.63
C ASP A 82 1.84 35.86 -33.72
N SER A 83 3.10 35.93 -34.16
CA SER A 83 3.91 37.15 -34.40
C SER A 83 5.06 37.54 -33.45
N TYR A 84 6.20 37.78 -34.13
CA TYR A 84 7.40 38.59 -33.81
C TYR A 84 8.43 38.11 -32.73
N SER A 85 9.49 37.49 -33.26
CA SER A 85 10.90 37.89 -33.14
C SER A 85 11.45 38.54 -31.85
N GLY A 86 12.45 37.86 -31.28
CA GLY A 86 13.42 38.40 -30.31
C GLY A 86 13.01 38.15 -28.85
N GLY A 87 13.75 37.47 -27.99
CA GLY A 87 15.19 37.26 -27.93
C GLY A 87 15.67 37.75 -26.56
N GLY A 88 15.97 36.81 -25.66
CA GLY A 88 17.00 36.99 -24.63
C GLY A 88 16.57 37.32 -23.19
N GLY A 89 17.11 36.52 -22.26
CA GLY A 89 17.47 36.89 -20.88
C GLY A 89 16.30 36.99 -19.90
N GLY A 90 16.27 36.34 -18.75
CA GLY A 90 17.39 36.00 -17.87
C GLY A 90 17.07 36.57 -16.48
N GLY A 91 17.49 35.87 -15.43
CA GLY A 91 17.46 36.40 -14.05
C GLY A 91 16.16 36.06 -13.31
N SER A 92 16.13 35.11 -12.38
CA SER A 92 16.82 35.09 -11.07
C SER A 92 16.21 36.07 -10.08
N TYR A 93 16.30 35.66 -8.81
CA TYR A 93 16.06 36.40 -7.57
C TYR A 93 14.60 36.78 -7.30
N SER A 94 13.96 36.02 -6.40
CA SER A 94 13.77 36.50 -5.03
C SER A 94 12.52 37.39 -4.95
N SER A 95 11.36 36.84 -4.61
CA SER A 95 10.88 36.72 -3.22
C SER A 95 9.44 37.30 -3.24
N ARG A 96 8.40 36.91 -2.49
CA ARG A 96 8.17 36.35 -1.15
C ARG A 96 6.79 35.68 -1.23
N GLY A 97 6.62 34.39 -0.87
CA GLY A 97 6.10 33.95 0.43
C GLY A 97 4.57 33.77 0.38
N GLY A 98 3.91 32.70 0.85
CA GLY A 98 4.22 31.45 1.55
C GLY A 98 2.98 30.55 1.38
N ALA A 99 2.67 29.49 2.12
CA ALA A 99 3.29 28.71 3.19
C ALA A 99 2.39 27.45 3.37
N GLY A 100 2.98 26.31 3.73
CA GLY A 100 2.26 25.12 4.22
C GLY A 100 2.28 23.96 3.24
N GLY A 101 2.79 22.77 3.56
CA GLY A 101 3.33 22.24 4.80
C GLY A 101 4.05 20.94 4.46
N GLY A 102 5.14 20.68 5.18
CA GLY A 102 6.10 19.62 4.85
C GLY A 102 5.57 18.19 5.07
N PHE A 103 6.05 17.31 4.20
CA PHE A 103 6.28 15.91 4.55
C PHE A 103 7.78 15.70 4.46
N GLY A 104 8.39 15.49 5.62
CA GLY A 104 9.81 15.66 5.87
C GLY A 104 10.72 14.83 5.00
N GLY A 105 11.98 15.27 4.94
CA GLY A 105 13.11 14.46 4.53
C GLY A 105 13.11 13.16 5.32
N GLY A 106 12.62 12.10 4.70
CA GLY A 106 12.81 10.75 5.20
C GLY A 106 14.28 10.43 5.05
N ALA A 107 14.97 10.21 6.17
CA ALA A 107 16.28 9.58 6.16
C ALA A 107 16.26 8.37 5.21
N PRO A 108 17.33 8.14 4.42
CA PRO A 108 17.40 6.96 3.57
C PRO A 108 17.15 5.72 4.45
N ARG A 109 16.14 4.93 4.10
CA ARG A 109 15.82 3.71 4.86
C ARG A 109 17.04 2.79 4.77
N GLU A 110 17.54 2.34 5.91
CA GLU A 110 18.66 1.40 5.94
C GLU A 110 18.22 0.09 5.29
N MET A 111 18.79 -0.18 4.11
CA MET A 111 18.55 -1.41 3.36
C MET A 111 19.54 -2.46 3.84
N HIS A 112 19.05 -3.51 4.48
CA HIS A 112 19.89 -4.61 4.93
C HIS A 112 20.10 -5.60 3.79
N THR A 113 21.36 -5.91 3.50
CA THR A 113 21.74 -6.94 2.52
C THR A 113 21.61 -8.32 3.14
N THR A 114 20.88 -9.21 2.48
CA THR A 114 20.68 -10.60 2.90
C THR A 114 20.63 -11.53 1.70
N THR A 115 20.92 -12.80 1.91
CA THR A 115 20.86 -13.81 0.83
C THR A 115 19.42 -14.27 0.60
N CYS A 116 18.98 -14.31 -0.66
CA CYS A 116 17.68 -14.86 -1.04
C CYS A 116 17.67 -16.38 -0.87
N ALA A 117 16.69 -16.90 -0.15
CA ALA A 117 16.53 -18.34 0.09
C ALA A 117 16.11 -19.14 -1.16
N SER A 118 15.57 -18.49 -2.19
CA SER A 118 15.10 -19.15 -3.42
C SER A 118 16.14 -19.16 -4.54
N CYS A 119 16.91 -18.07 -4.72
CA CYS A 119 17.85 -17.95 -5.84
C CYS A 119 19.32 -17.75 -5.41
N GLY A 120 19.59 -17.56 -4.11
CA GLY A 120 20.95 -17.38 -3.59
C GLY A 120 21.56 -15.98 -3.81
N ASN A 121 20.89 -15.09 -4.54
CA ASN A 121 21.40 -13.75 -4.81
C ASN A 121 21.23 -12.80 -3.61
N GLN A 122 22.02 -11.71 -3.59
CA GLN A 122 21.89 -10.64 -2.60
C GLN A 122 20.58 -9.87 -2.80
N ALA A 123 19.79 -9.76 -1.74
CA ALA A 123 18.54 -9.02 -1.66
C ALA A 123 18.67 -7.86 -0.67
N GLN A 124 18.21 -6.68 -1.06
CA GLN A 124 18.12 -5.51 -0.18
C GLN A 124 16.72 -5.45 0.44
N VAL A 125 16.62 -5.62 1.75
CA VAL A 125 15.34 -5.61 2.49
C VAL A 125 15.28 -4.46 3.50
N PRO A 126 14.10 -3.83 3.69
CA PRO A 126 13.95 -2.70 4.61
C PRO A 126 13.77 -3.14 6.09
N PHE A 127 14.06 -4.41 6.40
CA PHE A 127 13.92 -4.99 7.72
C PHE A 127 15.13 -5.86 8.03
N VAL A 128 15.50 -5.96 9.30
CA VAL A 128 16.59 -6.84 9.74
C VAL A 128 16.15 -8.31 9.63
N PRO A 129 16.82 -9.16 8.85
CA PRO A 129 16.54 -10.59 8.77
C PRO A 129 16.76 -11.26 10.14
N ARG A 130 15.75 -11.94 10.68
CA ARG A 130 15.83 -12.61 11.99
C ARG A 130 16.18 -14.10 11.92
N GLY A 131 16.38 -14.65 10.72
CA GLY A 131 16.69 -16.08 10.52
C GLY A 131 15.48 -17.03 10.67
N ASP A 132 14.39 -16.60 11.30
CA ASP A 132 13.19 -17.45 11.53
C ASP A 132 12.34 -17.71 10.28
N LYS A 133 12.45 -16.84 9.26
CA LYS A 133 11.68 -16.93 8.00
C LYS A 133 12.63 -16.80 6.80
N PRO A 134 12.44 -17.57 5.72
CA PRO A 134 13.24 -17.44 4.51
C PRO A 134 13.03 -16.04 3.90
N VAL A 135 14.12 -15.30 3.72
CA VAL A 135 14.07 -14.02 3.03
C VAL A 135 14.14 -14.24 1.53
N LEU A 136 13.27 -13.57 0.79
CA LEU A 136 13.19 -13.66 -0.66
C LEU A 136 13.51 -12.29 -1.28
N CYS A 137 14.21 -12.28 -2.42
CA CYS A 137 14.32 -11.07 -3.23
C CYS A 137 12.96 -10.67 -3.81
N SER A 138 12.83 -9.41 -4.23
CA SER A 138 11.60 -8.87 -4.81
C SER A 138 11.04 -9.74 -5.93
N ASP A 139 11.91 -10.30 -6.77
CA ASP A 139 11.53 -11.12 -7.91
C ASP A 139 11.00 -12.49 -7.50
N CYS A 140 11.75 -13.23 -6.67
CA CYS A 140 11.32 -14.53 -6.12
C CYS A 140 10.04 -14.38 -5.31
N PHE A 141 9.89 -13.29 -4.56
CA PHE A 141 8.67 -13.04 -3.79
C PHE A 141 7.48 -12.74 -4.70
N GLN A 142 7.67 -11.95 -5.76
CA GLN A 142 6.61 -11.70 -6.73
C GLN A 142 6.23 -12.98 -7.48
N ALA A 143 7.21 -13.82 -7.85
CA ALA A 143 6.97 -15.13 -8.47
C ALA A 143 6.21 -16.09 -7.55
N GLN A 144 6.61 -16.18 -6.28
CA GLN A 144 5.92 -17.03 -5.28
C GLN A 144 4.47 -16.58 -5.06
N ARG A 145 4.22 -15.27 -4.97
CA ARG A 145 2.85 -14.73 -4.86
C ARG A 145 2.01 -15.06 -6.08
N ARG A 146 2.58 -15.00 -7.31
CA ARG A 146 1.88 -15.36 -8.54
C ARG A 146 1.42 -16.83 -8.50
N SER A 147 2.29 -17.74 -8.05
CA SER A 147 1.97 -19.17 -7.90
C SER A 147 0.93 -19.46 -6.81
N SER A 148 0.89 -18.67 -5.72
CA SER A 148 -0.12 -18.83 -4.65
C SER A 148 -1.45 -18.12 -4.94
N SER A 149 -1.50 -17.20 -5.91
CA SER A 149 -2.70 -16.41 -6.26
C SER A 149 -3.62 -17.04 -7.31
N GLY A 150 -3.31 -18.25 -7.79
CA GLY A 150 -4.15 -19.01 -8.73
C GLY A 150 -5.35 -19.73 -8.10
N GLY A 151 -5.57 -19.60 -6.78
CA GLY A 151 -6.61 -20.32 -6.06
C GLY A 151 -7.73 -19.42 -5.55
N SER A 152 -8.76 -19.20 -6.37
CA SER A 152 -10.20 -19.20 -5.99
C SER A 152 -11.07 -18.66 -7.12
N ARG A 153 -11.43 -19.56 -8.04
CA ARG A 153 -12.67 -19.46 -8.83
C ARG A 153 -13.52 -20.66 -8.43
N TRP A 154 -14.36 -20.44 -7.42
CA TRP A 154 -15.44 -21.32 -7.01
C TRP A 154 -16.66 -20.43 -6.73
#